data_AF-A0A849EWS9-F1
#
_entry.id   AF-A0A849EWS9-F1
#
_cell.length_a   1.000
_cell.length_b   1.000
_cell.length_c   1.000
_cell.angle_alpha   90.00
_cell.angle_beta   90.00
_cell.angle_gamma   90.00
#
_symmetry.space_group_name_H-M   'P 1'
#
loop_
_entity.id
_entity.type
_entity.pdbx_description
1 polymer ?
#
loop_
_entity_poly.entity_id
_entity_poly.type
_entity_poly.pdbx_seq_one_letter_code
_entity_poly.pdbx_strand_id
1 'polypeptide(L)'
;MKIQGPRLADAFAVPRAALRENDTVWLLDDDNRLKVQKVAPVWRDADEVLLIDALKAGDRLVVSDLPGPVEGMALRLEDTPVEKRIDNK
;
A
#
# COMPACT_ATOMS: atom_id res chain seq x y z
N MET A 1 -8.50 -32.53 -7.00
CA MET A 1 -8.59 -31.57 -8.13
C MET A 1 -8.15 -30.22 -7.59
N LYS A 2 -6.91 -29.78 -7.87
CA LYS A 2 -6.42 -28.45 -7.44
C LYS A 2 -6.67 -27.50 -8.60
N ILE A 3 -7.53 -26.51 -8.41
CA ILE A 3 -7.77 -25.47 -9.41
C ILE A 3 -6.58 -24.49 -9.29
N GLN A 4 -5.67 -24.51 -10.26
CA GLN A 4 -4.63 -23.49 -10.39
C GLN A 4 -5.29 -22.27 -11.06
N GLY A 5 -5.62 -21.27 -10.26
CA GLY A 5 -5.94 -19.94 -10.78
C GLY A 5 -4.74 -19.35 -11.53
N PRO A 6 -4.95 -18.41 -12.45
CA PRO A 6 -3.85 -17.73 -13.14
C PRO A 6 -2.84 -17.22 -12.10
N ARG A 7 -1.54 -17.37 -12.37
CA ARG A 7 -0.49 -16.77 -11.52
C ARG A 7 -0.79 -15.28 -11.43
N LEU A 8 -1.23 -14.86 -10.24
CA LEU A 8 -1.61 -13.49 -9.96
C LEU A 8 -0.38 -12.63 -10.25
N ALA A 9 -0.44 -11.83 -11.33
CA ALA A 9 0.60 -10.85 -11.62
C ALA A 9 0.74 -9.96 -10.39
N ASP A 10 1.97 -9.85 -9.88
CA ASP A 10 2.39 -9.18 -8.64
C ASP A 10 1.25 -8.55 -7.82
N ALA A 11 0.57 -9.41 -7.05
CA ALA A 11 -0.49 -8.98 -6.15
C ALA A 11 0.07 -8.63 -4.78
N PHE A 12 -0.35 -7.47 -4.29
CA PHE A 12 0.02 -6.98 -2.98
C PHE A 12 -1.23 -6.77 -2.15
N ALA A 13 -1.31 -7.50 -1.04
CA ALA A 13 -2.22 -7.18 0.04
C ALA A 13 -1.60 -6.03 0.85
N VAL A 14 -2.34 -4.92 0.96
CA VAL A 14 -1.93 -3.74 1.72
C VAL A 14 -2.96 -3.43 2.80
N PRO A 15 -2.55 -2.81 3.92
CA PRO A 15 -3.50 -2.36 4.93
C PRO A 15 -4.54 -1.43 4.31
N ARG A 16 -5.81 -1.55 4.72
CA ARG A 16 -6.89 -0.68 4.24
C ARG A 16 -6.60 0.80 4.45
N ALA A 17 -5.89 1.15 5.52
CA ALA A 17 -5.45 2.52 5.80
C ALA A 17 -4.53 3.12 4.73
N ALA A 18 -3.85 2.30 3.94
CA ALA A 18 -3.00 2.76 2.84
C ALA A 18 -3.81 3.19 1.60
N LEU A 19 -5.04 2.69 1.44
CA LEU A 19 -5.95 3.14 0.40
C LEU A 19 -6.60 4.46 0.83
N ARG A 20 -6.37 5.50 0.05
CA ARG A 20 -6.86 6.86 0.27
C ARG A 20 -8.06 7.15 -0.60
N GLU A 21 -8.63 8.33 -0.40
CA GLU A 21 -9.72 8.83 -1.23
C GLU A 21 -9.36 8.79 -2.71
N ASN A 22 -10.39 8.70 -3.55
CA ASN A 22 -10.25 8.57 -4.99
C ASN A 22 -9.38 7.38 -5.42
N ASP A 23 -9.43 6.26 -4.69
CA ASP A 23 -8.66 5.03 -4.97
C ASP A 23 -7.17 5.33 -5.25
N THR A 24 -6.54 6.09 -4.35
CA THR A 24 -5.12 6.41 -4.45
C THR A 24 -4.32 5.74 -3.34
N VAL A 25 -3.05 5.51 -3.58
CA VAL A 25 -2.06 5.14 -2.56
C VAL A 25 -0.92 6.14 -2.58
N TRP A 26 -0.20 6.23 -1.47
CA TRP A 26 0.95 7.08 -1.32
C TRP A 26 2.21 6.24 -1.26
N LEU A 27 3.16 6.54 -2.13
CA LEU A 27 4.44 5.87 -2.21
C LEU A 27 5.55 6.87 -1.89
N LEU A 28 6.61 6.36 -1.28
CA LEU A 28 7.86 7.09 -1.13
C LEU A 28 8.77 6.72 -2.29
N ASP A 29 9.09 7.69 -3.14
CA ASP A 29 10.00 7.47 -4.27
C ASP A 29 11.47 7.37 -3.81
N ASP A 30 12.36 7.17 -4.77
CA ASP A 30 13.81 7.03 -4.53
C ASP A 30 14.46 8.33 -4.02
N ASP A 31 13.84 9.48 -4.30
CA ASP A 31 14.26 10.81 -3.85
C ASP A 31 13.67 11.19 -2.47
N ASN A 32 13.04 10.22 -1.77
CA ASN A 32 12.30 10.40 -0.53
C ASN A 32 11.19 11.45 -0.62
N ARG A 33 10.44 11.46 -1.73
CA ARG A 33 9.28 12.33 -1.95
C ARG A 33 8.01 11.52 -2.04
N LEU A 34 6.91 12.18 -1.68
CA LEU A 34 5.57 11.64 -1.79
C LEU A 34 5.18 11.52 -3.26
N LYS A 35 4.88 10.31 -3.72
CA LYS A 35 4.25 10.01 -5.00
C LYS A 35 2.81 9.56 -4.76
N VAL A 36 1.85 10.25 -5.35
CA VAL A 36 0.44 9.86 -5.30
C VAL A 36 0.15 8.98 -6.50
N GLN A 37 -0.36 7.78 -6.29
CA GLN A 37 -0.63 6.84 -7.37
C GLN A 37 -2.07 6.36 -7.35
N LYS A 38 -2.77 6.55 -8.47
CA LYS A 38 -4.10 5.96 -8.68
C LYS A 38 -3.97 4.45 -8.81
N VAL A 39 -4.84 3.72 -8.11
CA VAL A 39 -4.90 2.26 -8.13
C VAL A 39 -6.31 1.79 -8.46
N ALA A 40 -6.42 0.53 -8.85
CA ALA A 40 -7.68 -0.16 -9.05
C ALA A 40 -7.71 -1.40 -8.15
N PRO A 41 -8.20 -1.29 -6.91
CA PRO A 41 -8.29 -2.43 -6.02
C PRO A 41 -9.19 -3.52 -6.59
N VAL A 42 -8.67 -4.74 -6.65
CA VAL A 42 -9.44 -5.89 -7.15
C VAL A 42 -10.28 -6.55 -6.07
N TRP A 43 -9.90 -6.34 -4.80
CA TRP A 43 -10.64 -6.81 -3.64
C TRP A 43 -10.39 -5.89 -2.44
N ARG A 44 -11.38 -5.79 -1.55
CA ARG A 44 -11.36 -4.96 -0.34
C ARG A 44 -12.05 -5.71 0.78
N ASP A 45 -11.41 -5.79 1.93
CA ASP A 45 -11.97 -6.31 3.18
C ASP A 45 -11.94 -5.24 4.27
N ALA A 46 -12.36 -5.59 5.49
CA ALA A 46 -12.34 -4.72 6.65
C ALA A 46 -10.92 -4.20 6.95
N ASP A 47 -9.91 -5.07 6.84
CA ASP A 47 -8.54 -4.76 7.27
C ASP A 47 -7.56 -4.58 6.11
N GLU A 48 -7.81 -5.22 4.97
CA GLU A 48 -6.87 -5.29 3.85
C GLU A 48 -7.50 -4.94 2.50
N VAL A 49 -6.66 -4.52 1.56
CA VAL A 49 -7.01 -4.24 0.17
C VAL A 49 -6.03 -4.98 -0.73
N LEU A 50 -6.55 -5.69 -1.73
CA LEU A 50 -5.73 -6.39 -2.71
C LEU A 50 -5.56 -5.52 -3.96
N LEU A 51 -4.30 -5.25 -4.29
CA LEU A 51 -3.91 -4.52 -5.49
C LEU A 51 -3.17 -5.47 -6.44
N ILE A 52 -3.46 -5.39 -7.74
CA ILE A 52 -2.79 -6.13 -8.80
C ILE A 52 -2.16 -5.12 -9.76
N ASP A 53 -0.93 -5.36 -10.19
CA ASP A 53 -0.18 -4.53 -11.14
C ASP A 53 -0.03 -3.05 -10.71
N ALA A 54 -0.24 -2.76 -9.42
CA ALA A 54 -0.18 -1.41 -8.88
C ALA A 54 1.15 -1.11 -8.19
N LEU A 55 1.79 -2.09 -7.58
CA LEU A 55 3.02 -1.92 -6.81
C LEU A 55 4.12 -2.82 -7.38
N LYS A 56 5.36 -2.48 -7.09
CA LYS A 56 6.53 -3.31 -7.37
C LYS A 56 7.21 -3.72 -6.08
N ALA A 57 7.90 -4.86 -6.13
CA ALA A 57 8.77 -5.24 -5.02
C ALA A 57 9.84 -4.16 -4.79
N GLY A 58 9.94 -3.68 -3.55
CA GLY A 58 10.82 -2.57 -3.17
C GLY A 58 10.13 -1.22 -3.05
N ASP A 59 8.90 -1.07 -3.56
CA ASP A 59 8.12 0.16 -3.34
C ASP A 59 7.85 0.37 -1.86
N ARG A 60 8.00 1.61 -1.41
CA ARG A 60 7.77 2.01 -0.01
C ARG A 60 6.39 2.63 0.11
N LEU A 61 5.46 1.90 0.70
CA LEU A 61 4.08 2.34 0.91
C LEU A 61 3.96 3.20 2.17
N VAL A 62 3.37 4.38 2.03
CA VAL A 62 3.10 5.29 3.15
C VAL A 62 1.75 4.94 3.77
N VAL A 63 1.77 4.38 4.98
CA VAL A 63 0.56 3.96 5.72
C VAL A 63 0.14 4.95 6.81
N SER A 64 0.99 5.93 7.13
CA SER A 64 0.72 6.98 8.11
C SER A 64 -0.12 8.11 7.52
N ASP A 65 -0.94 8.75 8.34
CA ASP A 65 -1.65 9.97 7.96
C ASP A 65 -0.69 11.16 7.88
N LEU A 66 -0.82 11.94 6.81
CA LEU A 66 -0.02 13.13 6.55
C LEU A 66 -0.95 14.35 6.50
N PRO A 67 -0.69 15.44 7.24
CA PRO A 67 -1.49 16.65 7.19
C PRO A 67 -1.16 17.43 5.90
N GLY A 68 -2.16 17.63 5.03
CA GLY A 68 -1.99 18.38 3.77
C GLY A 68 -1.00 17.73 2.80
N PRO A 69 -1.21 16.47 2.39
CA PRO A 69 -0.29 15.75 1.51
C PRO A 69 -0.27 16.38 0.11
N VAL A 70 0.93 16.71 -0.38
CA VAL A 70 1.14 17.27 -1.73
C VAL A 70 2.13 16.38 -2.48
N GLU A 71 1.80 16.04 -3.73
CA GLU A 71 2.70 15.30 -4.62
C GLU A 71 4.06 16.01 -4.74
N GLY A 72 5.14 15.23 -4.61
CA GLY A 72 6.52 15.71 -4.67
C GLY A 72 7.07 16.30 -3.37
N MET A 73 6.28 16.37 -2.29
CA MET A 73 6.78 16.86 -1.00
C MET A 73 7.78 15.87 -0.38
N ALA A 74 8.83 16.40 0.25
CA ALA A 74 9.82 15.57 0.94
C ALA A 74 9.21 14.91 2.18
N LEU A 75 9.40 13.61 2.30
CA LEU A 75 8.98 12.83 3.46
C LEU A 75 10.20 12.44 4.29
N ARG A 76 9.97 12.29 5.60
CA ARG A 76 10.94 11.66 6.51
C ARG A 76 10.37 10.33 6.93
N LEU A 77 11.17 9.29 6.79
CA LEU A 77 10.85 7.98 7.34
C LEU A 77 10.98 8.08 8.86
N GLU A 78 9.90 7.76 9.56
CA GLU A 78 9.96 7.48 10.99
C GLU A 78 10.16 5.97 11.15
N ASP A 79 11.34 5.56 11.60
CA ASP A 79 11.65 4.18 11.97
C ASP A 79 10.88 3.81 13.25
N THR A 80 9.54 3.69 13.15
CA THR A 80 8.74 3.12 14.23
C THR A 80 8.42 1.68 13.85
N PRO A 81 8.95 0.68 14.56
CA PRO A 81 8.65 -0.72 14.29
C PRO A 81 7.13 -0.94 14.42
N VAL A 82 6.47 -1.32 13.33
CA VAL A 82 5.09 -1.81 13.39
C VAL A 82 5.15 -3.20 14.02
N GLU A 83 4.99 -3.28 15.34
CA GLU A 83 4.77 -4.55 16.03
C GLU A 83 3.51 -5.19 15.43
N LYS A 84 3.70 -6.20 14.58
CA LYS A 84 2.62 -7.07 14.12
C LYS A 84 1.97 -7.70 15.35
N ARG A 85 0.84 -7.16 15.78
CA ARG A 85 -0.08 -7.90 16.66
C ARG A 85 -0.73 -8.97 15.79
N ILE A 86 -0.09 -10.14 15.76
CA ILE A 86 -0.78 -11.37 15.35
C ILE A 86 -1.56 -11.81 16.57
N ASP A 87 -2.78 -11.34 16.72
CA ASP A 87 -3.75 -11.95 17.62
C ASP A 87 -4.14 -13.32 17.05
N ASN A 88 -3.39 -14.34 17.46
CA ASN A 88 -3.80 -15.72 17.34
C ASN A 88 -4.83 -16.01 18.44
N LYS A 89 -6.08 -16.27 18.06
CA LYS A 89 -7.05 -16.94 18.93
C LYS A 89 -7.45 -18.29 18.34
#